data_AF-A0A0T2IGW5-F1
#
_entry.id   AF-A0A0T2IGW5-F1
#
_cell.length_a   1.000
_cell.length_b   1.000
_cell.length_c   1.000
_cell.angle_alpha   90.00
_cell.angle_beta   90.00
_cell.angle_gamma   90.00
#
_symmetry.space_group_name_H-M   'P 1'
#
loop_
_entity.id
_entity.type
_entity.pdbx_description
1 polymer ?
#
loop_
_entity_poly.entity_id
_entity_poly.type
_entity_poly.pdbx_seq_one_letter_code
_entity_poly.pdbx_strand_id
1 'polypeptide(L)'
;MPLPLLRTGGILALVLGSILGGVAATTLFPTSVDTLNYGADLRLSANPADLGTIQSPTVFGDIHLDFAGPVPAPGVIAEVQVKEHITDLLARPNISISSLQPGPLELERAARDAGIGLALRFAGGALAVTLLALAAYAAWARRRPRASRLGVAAACWVVACAVTFASIGLGYRPERLDRFTTTGILGAVQRNADLLAGVETRAEQTTPYLKNLLALSAALQDKYSPQVLGKPVAARLLLVSDIHGANQYPLMKTIVAEEDVDAVIDAGDLVNFGTLAEAQAAGVLDGIRSLGVPYVFVKGNHDARASSDIELLRALAKIPNVVLLEPDDDSYTVQSIGGVRIAGFNDPRWFGDDNRDNAAKQKAPAARFAAAMQDLAPPDVLVAHEPGAVDAIDQKSGVKVHGHMHVDQLEGNTIGVGTFTGGGAFSHFLQAAKDEELTGQPSAFDIAAFGEDCRLNSLTRYQFRNVIEGRPAYDDVTLINGSRIESTLPPVPTPVGTGPTSTPTAPRTCSADLPPTTERVAAPPR
;
A
#
# COMPACT_ATOMS: atom_id res chain seq x y z
N MET A 1 35.75 -18.56 32.15
CA MET A 1 34.36 -18.24 31.75
C MET A 1 33.49 -19.48 32.00
N PRO A 2 32.20 -19.44 32.39
CA PRO A 2 31.39 -18.36 32.96
C PRO A 2 30.16 -18.85 33.81
N LEU A 3 30.26 -19.01 35.13
CA LEU A 3 29.06 -19.27 35.96
C LEU A 3 27.92 -18.23 35.80
N PRO A 4 28.21 -16.91 35.64
CA PRO A 4 27.15 -15.93 35.40
C PRO A 4 26.55 -16.05 33.99
N LEU A 5 27.34 -16.33 32.93
CA LEU A 5 26.78 -16.47 31.57
C LEU A 5 25.92 -17.73 31.42
N LEU A 6 26.27 -18.83 32.10
CA LEU A 6 25.42 -20.04 32.15
C LEU A 6 24.08 -19.79 32.85
N ARG A 7 24.07 -18.93 33.88
CA ARG A 7 22.83 -18.56 34.60
C ARG A 7 21.96 -17.61 33.79
N THR A 8 22.55 -16.61 33.13
CA THR A 8 21.80 -15.71 32.24
C THR A 8 21.28 -16.44 31.00
N GLY A 9 22.07 -17.36 30.43
CA GLY A 9 21.62 -18.22 29.32
C GLY A 9 20.42 -19.09 29.71
N GLY A 10 20.44 -19.68 30.91
CA GLY A 10 19.30 -20.47 31.41
C GLY A 10 18.03 -19.64 31.67
N ILE A 11 18.18 -18.42 32.16
CA ILE A 11 17.04 -17.49 32.36
C ILE A 11 16.44 -17.08 31.00
N LEU A 12 17.29 -16.70 30.04
CA LEU A 12 16.85 -16.32 28.70
C LEU A 12 16.15 -17.48 27.99
N ALA A 13 16.72 -18.68 28.06
CA ALA A 13 16.11 -19.88 27.50
C ALA A 13 14.74 -20.18 28.12
N LEU A 14 14.57 -19.96 29.43
CA LEU A 14 13.29 -20.14 30.10
C LEU A 14 12.26 -19.09 29.66
N VAL A 15 12.65 -17.82 29.51
CA VAL A 15 11.76 -16.77 29.00
C VAL A 15 11.32 -17.08 27.57
N LEU A 16 12.27 -17.38 26.67
CA LEU A 16 11.97 -17.74 25.28
C LEU A 16 11.10 -19.01 25.19
N GLY A 17 11.43 -20.04 25.98
CA GLY A 17 10.63 -21.25 26.06
C GLY A 17 9.21 -20.98 26.58
N SER A 18 9.04 -20.04 27.52
CA SER A 18 7.73 -19.64 28.03
C SER A 18 6.92 -18.90 26.98
N ILE A 19 7.55 -18.01 26.19
CA ILE A 19 6.90 -17.33 25.06
C ILE A 19 6.44 -18.35 24.02
N LEU A 20 7.33 -19.26 23.60
CA LEU A 20 6.98 -20.32 22.65
C LEU A 20 5.88 -21.24 23.18
N GLY A 21 5.93 -21.59 24.48
CA GLY A 21 4.88 -22.37 25.15
C GLY A 21 3.54 -21.67 25.18
N GLY A 22 3.54 -20.36 25.42
CA GLY A 22 2.34 -19.52 25.36
C GLY A 22 1.74 -19.47 23.95
N VAL A 23 2.57 -19.21 22.93
CA VAL A 23 2.14 -19.23 21.52
C VAL A 23 1.57 -20.59 21.15
N ALA A 24 2.28 -21.68 21.45
CA ALA A 24 1.83 -23.04 21.18
C ALA A 24 0.49 -23.36 21.87
N ALA A 25 0.28 -22.90 23.09
CA ALA A 25 -0.99 -23.06 23.78
C ALA A 25 -2.14 -22.31 23.10
N THR A 26 -1.90 -21.12 22.55
CA THR A 26 -2.92 -20.41 21.77
C THR A 26 -3.25 -21.11 20.45
N THR A 27 -2.31 -21.86 19.87
CA THR A 27 -2.55 -22.69 18.68
C THR A 27 -3.32 -23.96 19.01
N LEU A 28 -2.99 -24.62 20.13
CA LEU A 28 -3.67 -25.84 20.57
C LEU A 28 -5.07 -25.58 21.11
N PHE A 29 -5.26 -24.42 21.73
CA PHE A 29 -6.52 -23.99 22.32
C PHE A 29 -6.84 -22.60 21.80
N PRO A 30 -7.37 -22.45 20.58
CA PRO A 30 -7.70 -21.14 20.02
C PRO A 30 -8.74 -20.39 20.86
N THR A 31 -8.76 -19.07 20.71
CA THR A 31 -9.75 -18.19 21.34
C THR A 31 -10.88 -17.91 20.37
N SER A 32 -12.03 -18.53 20.62
CA SER A 32 -13.25 -18.22 19.88
C SER A 32 -13.88 -16.94 20.40
N VAL A 33 -14.18 -16.01 19.51
CA VAL A 33 -14.98 -14.83 19.79
C VAL A 33 -16.13 -14.72 18.82
N ASP A 34 -17.16 -14.03 19.30
CA ASP A 34 -18.43 -13.96 18.62
C ASP A 34 -18.86 -12.50 18.47
N THR A 35 -19.25 -12.17 17.26
CA THR A 35 -20.12 -11.04 16.95
C THR A 35 -21.53 -11.59 16.74
N LEU A 36 -22.52 -10.71 16.53
CA LEU A 36 -23.87 -11.04 16.13
C LEU A 36 -23.84 -11.97 14.92
N ASN A 37 -23.03 -11.63 13.92
CA ASN A 37 -23.07 -12.24 12.61
C ASN A 37 -21.91 -13.22 12.31
N TYR A 38 -20.76 -13.03 12.97
CA TYR A 38 -19.52 -13.77 12.70
C TYR A 38 -19.00 -14.43 13.98
N GLY A 39 -18.39 -15.60 13.82
CA GLY A 39 -17.46 -16.16 14.79
C GLY A 39 -16.03 -16.02 14.28
N ALA A 40 -15.04 -15.95 15.16
CA ALA A 40 -13.64 -15.99 14.78
C ALA A 40 -12.84 -16.79 15.79
N ASP A 41 -11.98 -17.69 15.31
CA ASP A 41 -11.00 -18.39 16.12
C ASP A 41 -9.64 -17.71 16.00
N LEU A 42 -9.15 -17.15 17.11
CA LEU A 42 -7.89 -16.42 17.15
C LEU A 42 -6.78 -17.23 17.80
N ARG A 43 -5.60 -17.17 17.21
CA ARG A 43 -4.34 -17.73 17.73
C ARG A 43 -3.15 -16.84 17.42
N LEU A 44 -2.07 -16.99 18.17
CA LEU A 44 -0.81 -16.33 17.86
C LEU A 44 -0.03 -17.16 16.84
N SER A 45 0.58 -16.51 15.85
CA SER A 45 1.47 -17.17 14.91
C SER A 45 2.80 -17.51 15.58
N ALA A 46 3.31 -18.71 15.26
CA ALA A 46 4.64 -19.15 15.65
C ALA A 46 5.71 -18.73 14.62
N ASN A 47 5.30 -18.21 13.46
CA ASN A 47 6.20 -17.81 12.39
C ASN A 47 6.74 -16.39 12.65
N PRO A 48 8.06 -16.19 12.74
CA PRO A 48 8.65 -14.87 12.89
C PRO A 48 8.37 -13.91 11.73
N ALA A 49 8.04 -14.42 10.54
CA ALA A 49 7.68 -13.59 9.40
C ALA A 49 6.33 -12.86 9.60
N ASP A 50 5.47 -13.36 10.49
CA ASP A 50 4.14 -12.79 10.72
C ASP A 50 4.15 -11.71 11.83
N LEU A 51 5.34 -11.34 12.34
CA LEU A 51 5.45 -10.35 13.41
C LEU A 51 4.83 -9.00 12.99
N GLY A 52 3.97 -8.46 13.84
CA GLY A 52 3.25 -7.21 13.58
C GLY A 52 2.08 -7.35 12.60
N THR A 53 1.69 -8.57 12.20
CA THR A 53 0.61 -8.78 11.24
C THR A 53 -0.63 -9.38 11.91
N ILE A 54 -1.82 -9.02 11.44
CA ILE A 54 -3.07 -9.74 11.70
C ILE A 54 -3.54 -10.31 10.38
N GLN A 55 -3.71 -11.63 10.31
CA GLN A 55 -4.08 -12.36 9.11
C GLN A 55 -5.42 -13.04 9.34
N SER A 56 -6.33 -12.92 8.37
CA SER A 56 -7.59 -13.63 8.34
C SER A 56 -7.67 -14.41 7.04
N PRO A 57 -7.20 -15.67 7.03
CA PRO A 57 -7.28 -16.51 5.85
C PRO A 57 -8.74 -16.89 5.57
N THR A 58 -9.18 -16.80 4.32
CA THR A 58 -10.54 -17.20 3.94
C THR A 58 -10.55 -17.99 2.63
N VAL A 59 -11.63 -18.74 2.40
CA VAL A 59 -11.79 -19.55 1.18
C VAL A 59 -11.85 -18.69 -0.10
N PHE A 60 -12.16 -17.39 0.03
CA PHE A 60 -12.34 -16.46 -1.10
C PHE A 60 -11.19 -15.47 -1.26
N GLY A 61 -10.14 -15.58 -0.43
CA GLY A 61 -9.03 -14.64 -0.37
C GLY A 61 -8.72 -14.23 1.06
N ASP A 62 -7.48 -13.84 1.30
CA ASP A 62 -6.98 -13.55 2.64
C ASP A 62 -7.04 -12.05 2.91
N ILE A 63 -7.25 -11.69 4.18
CA ILE A 63 -7.17 -10.30 4.66
C ILE A 63 -5.92 -10.18 5.53
N HIS A 64 -5.02 -9.28 5.16
CA HIS A 64 -3.79 -9.00 5.90
C HIS A 64 -3.79 -7.55 6.39
N LEU A 65 -3.48 -7.37 7.67
CA LEU A 65 -3.29 -6.07 8.30
C LEU A 65 -1.89 -6.03 8.89
N ASP A 66 -1.02 -5.21 8.31
CA ASP A 66 0.35 -5.05 8.79
C ASP A 66 0.46 -3.79 9.66
N PHE A 67 1.09 -3.93 10.84
CA PHE A 67 1.22 -2.86 11.81
C PHE A 67 2.68 -2.54 12.09
N ALA A 68 3.04 -1.27 11.96
CA ALA A 68 4.39 -0.79 12.24
C ALA A 68 4.52 -0.32 13.70
N GLY A 69 4.70 -1.27 14.62
CA GLY A 69 4.95 -1.02 16.03
C GLY A 69 6.43 -0.74 16.36
N PRO A 70 6.73 -0.02 17.46
CA PRO A 70 8.10 0.19 17.96
C PRO A 70 8.75 -1.09 18.49
N VAL A 71 7.93 -2.13 18.73
CA VAL A 71 8.35 -3.45 19.19
C VAL A 71 7.58 -4.47 18.36
N PRO A 72 8.22 -5.53 17.85
CA PRO A 72 7.54 -6.56 17.08
C PRO A 72 6.51 -7.28 17.96
N ALA A 73 5.23 -7.15 17.60
CA ALA A 73 4.14 -7.90 18.21
C ALA A 73 4.08 -9.32 17.60
N PRO A 74 3.72 -10.36 18.36
CA PRO A 74 3.45 -11.67 17.78
C PRO A 74 2.30 -11.58 16.77
N GLY A 75 2.47 -12.19 15.59
CA GLY A 75 1.41 -12.25 14.58
C GLY A 75 0.13 -12.86 15.12
N VAL A 76 -1.02 -12.41 14.63
CA VAL A 76 -2.34 -12.94 15.01
C VAL A 76 -2.99 -13.55 13.79
N ILE A 77 -3.44 -14.80 13.90
CA ILE A 77 -4.24 -15.47 12.87
C ILE A 77 -5.67 -15.53 13.39
N ALA A 78 -6.61 -14.98 12.63
CA ALA A 78 -8.03 -14.94 12.93
C ALA A 78 -8.80 -15.71 11.86
N GLU A 79 -9.21 -16.95 12.16
CA GLU A 79 -9.99 -17.77 11.24
C GLU A 79 -11.47 -17.42 11.39
N VAL A 80 -11.98 -16.61 10.46
CA VAL A 80 -13.35 -16.10 10.49
C VAL A 80 -14.33 -17.13 9.93
N GLN A 81 -15.44 -17.29 10.63
CA GLN A 81 -16.55 -18.15 10.27
C GLN A 81 -17.86 -17.36 10.30
N VAL A 82 -18.74 -17.62 9.33
CA VAL A 82 -20.09 -17.03 9.29
C VAL A 82 -21.01 -17.91 10.12
N LYS A 83 -21.82 -17.33 11.01
CA LYS A 83 -22.71 -18.09 11.87
C LYS A 83 -23.88 -18.71 11.09
N GLU A 84 -24.31 -19.91 11.49
CA GLU A 84 -25.39 -20.64 10.80
C GLU A 84 -26.70 -19.86 10.70
N HIS A 85 -27.11 -19.11 11.74
CA HIS A 85 -28.37 -18.34 11.74
C HIS A 85 -28.45 -17.23 10.67
N ILE A 86 -27.33 -16.87 10.06
CA ILE A 86 -27.30 -15.93 8.93
C ILE A 86 -27.87 -16.54 7.66
N THR A 87 -27.79 -17.86 7.50
CA THR A 87 -28.44 -18.55 6.37
C THR A 87 -29.95 -18.33 6.35
N ASP A 88 -30.60 -18.26 7.52
CA ASP A 88 -32.03 -17.94 7.67
C ASP A 88 -32.36 -16.46 7.41
N LEU A 89 -31.44 -15.55 7.75
CA LEU A 89 -31.57 -14.13 7.41
C LEU A 89 -31.43 -13.92 5.91
N LEU A 90 -30.47 -14.59 5.26
CA LEU A 90 -30.16 -14.45 3.84
C LEU A 90 -31.12 -15.17 2.89
N ALA A 91 -31.99 -16.02 3.42
CA ALA A 91 -33.16 -16.54 2.68
C ALA A 91 -34.25 -15.47 2.49
N ARG A 92 -34.12 -14.30 3.14
CA ARG A 92 -35.04 -13.17 2.95
C ARG A 92 -34.54 -12.30 1.79
N PRO A 93 -35.39 -12.00 0.79
CA PRO A 93 -35.02 -11.05 -0.26
C PRO A 93 -34.73 -9.66 0.33
N ASN A 94 -33.73 -8.95 -0.22
CA ASN A 94 -33.37 -7.55 0.05
C ASN A 94 -32.57 -7.23 1.34
N ILE A 95 -31.61 -8.06 1.75
CA ILE A 95 -30.65 -7.69 2.82
C ILE A 95 -29.44 -6.94 2.23
N SER A 96 -29.24 -5.70 2.67
CA SER A 96 -28.08 -4.88 2.29
C SER A 96 -26.80 -5.30 3.02
N ILE A 97 -25.63 -5.16 2.38
CA ILE A 97 -24.31 -5.49 2.95
C ILE A 97 -24.06 -4.70 4.26
N SER A 98 -24.53 -3.46 4.33
CA SER A 98 -24.43 -2.60 5.53
C SER A 98 -25.14 -3.17 6.76
N SER A 99 -26.22 -3.93 6.58
CA SER A 99 -26.94 -4.57 7.69
C SER A 99 -26.23 -5.82 8.23
N LEU A 100 -25.27 -6.34 7.47
CA LEU A 100 -24.42 -7.49 7.85
C LEU A 100 -23.08 -7.05 8.44
N GLN A 101 -22.73 -5.76 8.35
CA GLN A 101 -21.51 -5.21 8.94
C GLN A 101 -21.63 -5.23 10.47
N PRO A 102 -20.64 -5.79 11.18
CA PRO A 102 -20.61 -5.70 12.63
C PRO A 102 -20.39 -4.24 13.06
N GLY A 103 -21.11 -3.80 14.09
CA GLY A 103 -21.01 -2.41 14.54
C GLY A 103 -19.63 -2.09 15.17
N PRO A 104 -19.21 -0.81 15.23
CA PRO A 104 -17.91 -0.44 15.83
C PRO A 104 -17.75 -0.91 17.28
N LEU A 105 -18.80 -0.76 18.11
CA LEU A 105 -18.82 -1.22 19.50
C LEU A 105 -18.78 -2.76 19.62
N GLU A 106 -19.33 -3.45 18.64
CA GLU A 106 -19.36 -4.91 18.59
C GLU A 106 -17.97 -5.46 18.23
N LEU A 107 -17.31 -4.87 17.22
CA LEU A 107 -15.92 -5.14 16.89
C LEU A 107 -14.97 -4.81 18.04
N GLU A 108 -15.25 -3.75 18.82
CA GLU A 108 -14.44 -3.40 20.01
C GLU A 108 -14.58 -4.45 21.11
N ARG A 109 -15.82 -4.88 21.42
CA ARG A 109 -16.07 -5.95 22.39
C ARG A 109 -15.42 -7.27 21.96
N ALA A 110 -15.62 -7.67 20.70
CA ALA A 110 -15.02 -8.89 20.16
C ALA A 110 -13.48 -8.84 20.22
N ALA A 111 -12.86 -7.70 19.86
CA ALA A 111 -11.42 -7.53 19.97
C ALA A 111 -10.91 -7.59 21.42
N ARG A 112 -11.64 -6.99 22.37
CA ARG A 112 -11.31 -7.04 23.80
C ARG A 112 -11.39 -8.46 24.35
N ASP A 113 -12.46 -9.17 24.05
CA ASP A 113 -12.68 -10.53 24.53
C ASP A 113 -11.67 -11.50 23.89
N ALA A 114 -11.31 -11.27 22.63
CA ALA A 114 -10.23 -11.99 21.95
C ALA A 114 -8.89 -11.76 22.64
N GLY A 115 -8.57 -10.51 22.95
CA GLY A 115 -7.34 -10.14 23.66
C GLY A 115 -7.24 -10.80 25.04
N ILE A 116 -8.34 -10.81 25.81
CA ILE A 116 -8.40 -11.47 27.12
C ILE A 116 -8.25 -12.99 26.97
N GLY A 117 -8.96 -13.60 26.02
CA GLY A 117 -8.91 -15.03 25.80
C GLY A 117 -7.53 -15.52 25.37
N LEU A 118 -6.88 -14.81 24.44
CA LEU A 118 -5.49 -15.05 24.03
C LEU A 118 -4.54 -14.89 25.22
N ALA A 119 -4.76 -13.87 26.06
CA ALA A 119 -3.95 -13.65 27.25
C ALA A 119 -3.99 -14.80 28.25
N LEU A 120 -5.19 -15.33 28.52
CA LEU A 120 -5.35 -16.45 29.44
C LEU A 120 -4.69 -17.73 28.92
N ARG A 121 -4.87 -18.05 27.63
CA ARG A 121 -4.27 -19.25 27.00
C ARG A 121 -2.76 -19.15 26.92
N PHE A 122 -2.25 -17.99 26.51
CA PHE A 122 -0.82 -17.73 26.48
C PHE A 122 -0.21 -17.86 27.87
N ALA A 123 -0.80 -17.20 28.87
CA ALA A 123 -0.31 -17.24 30.25
C ALA A 123 -0.34 -18.68 30.80
N GLY A 124 -1.38 -19.45 30.50
CA GLY A 124 -1.48 -20.87 30.86
C GLY A 124 -0.40 -21.73 30.19
N GLY A 125 -0.15 -21.56 28.90
CA GLY A 125 0.91 -22.27 28.16
C GLY A 125 2.31 -21.93 28.66
N ALA A 126 2.58 -20.64 28.87
CA ALA A 126 3.81 -20.15 29.44
C ALA A 126 4.03 -20.74 30.85
N LEU A 127 2.98 -20.79 31.67
CA LEU A 127 3.04 -21.36 33.01
C LEU A 127 3.37 -22.86 32.94
N ALA A 128 2.72 -23.62 32.05
CA ALA A 128 2.98 -25.04 31.87
C ALA A 128 4.46 -25.31 31.54
N VAL A 129 5.07 -24.53 30.62
CA VAL A 129 6.50 -24.65 30.32
C VAL A 129 7.37 -24.33 31.52
N THR A 130 7.07 -23.27 32.27
CA THR A 130 7.86 -22.96 33.48
C THR A 130 7.78 -24.06 34.55
N LEU A 131 6.60 -24.65 34.76
CA LEU A 131 6.41 -25.76 35.69
C LEU A 131 7.13 -27.02 35.22
N LEU A 132 7.07 -27.34 33.92
CA LEU A 132 7.80 -28.46 33.33
C LEU A 132 9.32 -28.30 33.46
N ALA A 133 9.85 -27.09 33.22
CA ALA A 133 11.26 -26.79 33.41
C ALA A 133 11.69 -26.96 34.88
N LEU A 134 10.86 -26.50 35.82
CA LEU A 134 11.09 -26.69 37.26
C LEU A 134 11.03 -28.16 37.67
N ALA A 135 10.09 -28.93 37.13
CA ALA A 135 9.94 -30.36 37.39
C ALA A 135 11.13 -31.17 36.84
N ALA A 136 11.53 -30.90 35.59
CA ALA A 136 12.70 -31.51 34.96
C ALA A 136 13.98 -31.19 35.76
N TYR A 137 14.14 -29.94 36.20
CA TYR A 137 15.24 -29.55 37.07
C TYR A 137 15.23 -30.32 38.41
N ALA A 138 14.07 -30.42 39.05
CA ALA A 138 13.92 -31.12 40.33
C ALA A 138 14.21 -32.62 40.21
N ALA A 139 13.77 -33.25 39.11
CA ALA A 139 14.03 -34.66 38.81
C ALA A 139 15.52 -34.91 38.54
N TRP A 140 16.16 -34.07 37.73
CA TRP A 140 17.60 -34.16 37.42
C TRP A 140 18.47 -33.93 38.67
N ALA A 141 18.16 -32.89 39.46
CA ALA A 141 18.88 -32.58 40.68
C ALA A 141 18.52 -33.49 41.87
N ARG A 142 17.51 -34.36 41.70
CA ARG A 142 16.90 -35.23 42.74
C ARG A 142 16.59 -34.49 44.05
N ARG A 143 16.21 -33.20 43.96
CA ARG A 143 15.97 -32.31 45.12
C ARG A 143 14.87 -31.31 44.81
N ARG A 144 14.12 -30.90 45.84
CA ARG A 144 13.12 -29.83 45.70
C ARG A 144 13.79 -28.49 45.33
N PRO A 145 13.21 -27.71 44.40
CA PRO A 145 13.74 -26.41 44.04
C PRO A 145 13.71 -25.47 45.26
N ARG A 146 14.78 -24.69 45.45
CA ARG A 146 14.83 -23.65 46.49
C ARG A 146 13.83 -22.54 46.15
N ALA A 147 13.31 -21.86 47.18
CA ALA A 147 12.38 -20.73 47.03
C ALA A 147 12.89 -19.65 46.05
N SER A 148 14.21 -19.38 46.05
CA SER A 148 14.81 -18.43 45.11
C SER A 148 14.68 -18.83 43.64
N ARG A 149 14.69 -20.13 43.30
CA ARG A 149 14.51 -20.60 41.92
C ARG A 149 13.05 -20.56 41.49
N LEU A 150 12.12 -20.82 42.41
CA LEU A 150 10.69 -20.63 42.17
C LEU A 150 10.41 -19.15 41.86
N GLY A 151 11.01 -18.23 42.63
CA GLY A 151 10.92 -16.80 42.37
C GLY A 151 11.47 -16.39 40.99
N VAL A 152 12.62 -16.94 40.58
CA VAL A 152 13.17 -16.68 39.23
C VAL A 152 12.27 -17.23 38.12
N ALA A 153 11.76 -18.46 38.26
CA ALA A 153 10.86 -19.03 37.26
C ALA A 153 9.54 -18.26 37.16
N ALA A 154 8.97 -17.84 38.28
CA ALA A 154 7.80 -16.97 38.32
C ALA A 154 8.08 -15.61 37.66
N ALA A 155 9.24 -15.01 37.93
CA ALA A 155 9.65 -13.78 37.26
C ALA A 155 9.81 -13.97 35.75
N CYS A 156 10.40 -15.07 35.28
CA CYS A 156 10.49 -15.38 33.85
C CYS A 156 9.11 -15.49 33.19
N TRP A 157 8.17 -16.15 33.86
CA TRP A 157 6.78 -16.25 33.39
C TRP A 157 6.10 -14.88 33.29
N VAL A 158 6.22 -14.05 34.34
CA VAL A 158 5.68 -12.68 34.35
C VAL A 158 6.32 -11.83 33.25
N VAL A 159 7.64 -11.90 33.07
CA VAL A 159 8.36 -11.17 32.02
C VAL A 159 7.91 -11.62 30.63
N ALA A 160 7.78 -12.93 30.39
CA ALA A 160 7.27 -13.45 29.12
C ALA A 160 5.87 -12.90 28.82
N CYS A 161 4.95 -12.93 29.78
CA CYS A 161 3.61 -12.38 29.61
C CYS A 161 3.65 -10.86 29.39
N ALA A 162 4.39 -10.12 30.23
CA ALA A 162 4.45 -8.67 30.17
C ALA A 162 5.04 -8.17 28.84
N VAL A 163 6.13 -8.78 28.35
CA VAL A 163 6.74 -8.43 27.07
C VAL A 163 5.78 -8.69 25.92
N THR A 164 5.13 -9.84 25.88
CA THR A 164 4.19 -10.20 24.80
C THR A 164 2.95 -9.31 24.79
N PHE A 165 2.30 -9.07 25.93
CA PHE A 165 1.08 -8.24 25.94
C PHE A 165 1.38 -6.75 25.83
N ALA A 166 2.54 -6.29 26.30
CA ALA A 166 3.00 -4.94 26.00
C ALA A 166 3.26 -4.76 24.50
N SER A 167 3.90 -5.73 23.82
CA SER A 167 4.13 -5.62 22.38
C SER A 167 2.84 -5.65 21.58
N ILE A 168 1.85 -6.48 21.94
CA ILE A 168 0.50 -6.48 21.35
C ILE A 168 -0.21 -5.13 21.54
N GLY A 169 -0.29 -4.63 22.78
CA GLY A 169 -1.03 -3.39 23.10
C GLY A 169 -0.35 -2.11 22.59
N LEU A 170 0.95 -2.18 22.32
CA LEU A 170 1.68 -1.13 21.62
C LEU A 170 1.55 -1.30 20.09
N GLY A 171 1.69 -2.51 19.56
CA GLY A 171 1.71 -2.78 18.12
C GLY A 171 0.37 -2.59 17.42
N TYR A 172 -0.69 -3.24 17.92
CA TYR A 172 -1.99 -3.28 17.26
C TYR A 172 -2.88 -2.11 17.64
N ARG A 173 -2.63 -0.97 17.01
CA ARG A 173 -3.44 0.25 17.15
C ARG A 173 -3.88 0.76 15.77
N PRO A 174 -5.08 1.33 15.62
CA PRO A 174 -5.54 1.87 14.35
C PRO A 174 -4.57 2.89 13.75
N GLU A 175 -3.93 3.72 14.57
CA GLU A 175 -2.98 4.74 14.11
C GLU A 175 -1.64 4.16 13.63
N ARG A 176 -1.41 2.85 13.84
CA ARG A 176 -0.19 2.14 13.48
C ARG A 176 -0.37 1.14 12.35
N LEU A 177 -1.58 1.07 11.78
CA LEU A 177 -1.80 0.30 10.58
C LEU A 177 -0.95 0.89 9.44
N ASP A 178 -0.10 0.04 8.89
CA ASP A 178 0.82 0.38 7.80
C ASP A 178 0.22 0.00 6.46
N ARG A 179 -0.32 -1.22 6.37
CA ARG A 179 -0.87 -1.81 5.15
C ARG A 179 -2.14 -2.62 5.43
N PHE A 180 -3.15 -2.46 4.57
CA PHE A 180 -4.32 -3.33 4.50
C PHE A 180 -4.36 -3.99 3.13
N THR A 181 -4.25 -5.31 3.11
CA THR A 181 -4.15 -6.09 1.86
C THR A 181 -5.27 -7.12 1.81
N THR A 182 -5.95 -7.19 0.66
CA THR A 182 -7.00 -8.19 0.38
C THR A 182 -6.72 -8.88 -0.94
N THR A 183 -6.73 -10.21 -0.93
CA THR A 183 -6.43 -11.02 -2.11
C THR A 183 -7.67 -11.71 -2.68
N GLY A 184 -7.55 -12.26 -3.89
CA GLY A 184 -8.54 -13.15 -4.49
C GLY A 184 -9.91 -12.51 -4.80
N ILE A 185 -10.96 -13.34 -4.78
CA ILE A 185 -12.33 -12.91 -5.10
C ILE A 185 -12.84 -11.88 -4.08
N LEU A 186 -12.39 -11.97 -2.83
CA LEU A 186 -12.77 -11.02 -1.77
C LEU A 186 -12.34 -9.59 -2.11
N GLY A 187 -11.08 -9.40 -2.51
CA GLY A 187 -10.57 -8.10 -2.97
C GLY A 187 -11.29 -7.59 -4.21
N ALA A 188 -11.51 -8.48 -5.20
CA ALA A 188 -12.21 -8.14 -6.43
C ALA A 188 -13.66 -7.67 -6.20
N VAL A 189 -14.42 -8.33 -5.32
CA VAL A 189 -15.84 -7.99 -5.09
C VAL A 189 -16.00 -6.78 -4.17
N GLN A 190 -15.12 -6.58 -3.17
CA GLN A 190 -15.19 -5.41 -2.27
C GLN A 190 -15.11 -4.09 -3.04
N ARG A 191 -14.30 -4.05 -4.10
CA ARG A 191 -14.10 -2.88 -4.95
C ARG A 191 -15.20 -2.65 -5.98
N ASN A 192 -15.95 -3.70 -6.35
CA ASN A 192 -17.05 -3.63 -7.30
C ASN A 192 -18.42 -3.66 -6.59
N ALA A 193 -18.47 -3.42 -5.27
CA ALA A 193 -19.69 -3.54 -4.48
C ALA A 193 -20.81 -2.60 -4.97
N ASP A 194 -20.45 -1.40 -5.44
CA ASP A 194 -21.39 -0.40 -5.96
C ASP A 194 -22.01 -0.81 -7.31
N LEU A 195 -21.27 -1.59 -8.11
CA LEU A 195 -21.76 -2.16 -9.38
C LEU A 195 -22.70 -3.34 -9.16
N LEU A 196 -22.60 -4.01 -8.01
CA LEU A 196 -23.52 -5.07 -7.59
C LEU A 196 -24.75 -4.55 -6.87
N ALA A 197 -24.73 -3.30 -6.40
CA ALA A 197 -25.92 -2.62 -5.86
C ALA A 197 -27.00 -2.41 -6.95
N GLY A 198 -26.60 -2.13 -8.19
CA GLY A 198 -27.50 -2.11 -9.36
C GLY A 198 -27.94 -3.51 -9.83
N VAL A 199 -27.33 -4.57 -9.29
CA VAL A 199 -27.58 -5.97 -9.61
C VAL A 199 -27.95 -6.72 -8.33
N GLU A 200 -28.77 -6.09 -7.49
CA GLU A 200 -29.39 -6.72 -6.33
C GLU A 200 -30.17 -8.00 -6.74
N THR A 201 -30.51 -8.13 -8.04
CA THR A 201 -31.13 -9.29 -8.68
C THR A 201 -30.17 -10.42 -9.12
N ARG A 202 -28.85 -10.21 -9.25
CA ARG A 202 -27.87 -11.31 -9.50
C ARG A 202 -26.98 -11.60 -8.30
N ALA A 203 -26.92 -10.70 -7.32
CA ALA A 203 -26.39 -11.01 -5.99
C ALA A 203 -27.24 -12.06 -5.24
N GLU A 204 -28.43 -12.42 -5.73
CA GLU A 204 -29.16 -13.62 -5.30
C GLU A 204 -28.44 -14.93 -5.68
N GLN A 205 -27.54 -14.91 -6.66
CA GLN A 205 -26.71 -16.06 -7.05
C GLN A 205 -25.34 -16.11 -6.37
N THR A 206 -25.00 -15.09 -5.56
CA THR A 206 -23.78 -15.11 -4.74
C THR A 206 -24.04 -15.84 -3.44
N THR A 207 -23.21 -16.84 -3.11
CA THR A 207 -23.36 -17.63 -1.88
C THR A 207 -23.44 -16.69 -0.65
N PRO A 208 -24.47 -16.84 0.21
CA PRO A 208 -24.66 -16.13 1.47
C PRO A 208 -23.37 -15.80 2.24
N TYR A 209 -22.43 -16.74 2.26
CA TYR A 209 -21.13 -16.62 2.93
C TYR A 209 -20.24 -15.48 2.37
N LEU A 210 -20.19 -15.27 1.05
CA LEU A 210 -19.32 -14.25 0.43
C LEU A 210 -19.77 -12.81 0.78
N LYS A 211 -21.09 -12.55 0.82
CA LYS A 211 -21.65 -11.24 1.21
C LYS A 211 -21.23 -10.85 2.63
N ASN A 212 -21.16 -11.81 3.54
CA ASN A 212 -20.74 -11.58 4.92
C ASN A 212 -19.23 -11.29 5.00
N LEU A 213 -18.40 -12.06 4.30
CA LEU A 213 -16.96 -11.77 4.28
C LEU A 213 -16.65 -10.37 3.74
N LEU A 214 -17.39 -9.92 2.74
CA LEU A 214 -17.28 -8.56 2.20
C LEU A 214 -17.70 -7.50 3.22
N ALA A 215 -18.81 -7.71 3.92
CA ALA A 215 -19.24 -6.82 5.00
C ALA A 215 -18.20 -6.76 6.13
N LEU A 216 -17.61 -7.88 6.52
CA LEU A 216 -16.55 -7.91 7.53
C LEU A 216 -15.28 -7.20 7.05
N SER A 217 -14.82 -7.48 5.83
CA SER A 217 -13.64 -6.82 5.25
C SER A 217 -13.82 -5.30 5.20
N ALA A 218 -14.98 -4.83 4.76
CA ALA A 218 -15.34 -3.41 4.76
C ALA A 218 -15.36 -2.81 6.18
N ALA A 219 -15.92 -3.53 7.17
CA ALA A 219 -15.94 -3.06 8.55
C ALA A 219 -14.55 -3.04 9.20
N LEU A 220 -13.67 -3.98 8.85
CA LEU A 220 -12.26 -3.98 9.28
C LEU A 220 -11.49 -2.83 8.62
N GLN A 221 -11.70 -2.59 7.32
CA GLN A 221 -11.13 -1.45 6.62
C GLN A 221 -11.60 -0.13 7.26
N ASP A 222 -12.88 0.02 7.57
CA ASP A 222 -13.41 1.22 8.23
C ASP A 222 -12.78 1.43 9.62
N LYS A 223 -12.65 0.37 10.42
CA LYS A 223 -12.08 0.43 11.78
C LYS A 223 -10.58 0.73 11.80
N TYR A 224 -9.81 0.14 10.90
CA TYR A 224 -8.33 0.20 10.94
C TYR A 224 -7.71 1.15 9.90
N SER A 225 -8.45 1.51 8.84
CA SER A 225 -8.09 2.53 7.86
C SER A 225 -9.09 3.71 7.82
N PRO A 226 -9.54 4.29 8.96
CA PRO A 226 -10.55 5.35 8.97
C PRO A 226 -10.11 6.65 8.26
N GLN A 227 -8.82 6.77 7.90
CA GLN A 227 -8.27 7.96 7.24
C GLN A 227 -8.73 8.13 5.78
N VAL A 228 -9.22 7.06 5.13
CA VAL A 228 -9.64 7.10 3.71
C VAL A 228 -11.13 7.47 3.57
N LEU A 229 -11.97 7.12 4.54
CA LEU A 229 -13.43 7.25 4.42
C LEU A 229 -14.00 8.52 5.05
N GLY A 230 -13.22 9.26 5.86
CA GLY A 230 -13.72 10.43 6.61
C GLY A 230 -13.04 11.77 6.31
N LYS A 231 -11.97 11.80 5.51
CA LYS A 231 -11.26 13.04 5.16
C LYS A 231 -11.69 13.53 3.77
N PRO A 232 -11.94 14.83 3.57
CA PRO A 232 -12.17 15.37 2.23
C PRO A 232 -10.98 15.10 1.32
N VAL A 233 -11.26 14.63 0.11
CA VAL A 233 -10.26 14.37 -0.94
C VAL A 233 -10.25 15.57 -1.88
N ALA A 234 -9.08 16.13 -2.11
CA ALA A 234 -8.87 17.25 -3.02
C ALA A 234 -8.53 16.80 -4.45
N ALA A 235 -7.81 15.69 -4.60
CA ALA A 235 -7.51 15.10 -5.90
C ALA A 235 -7.23 13.59 -5.79
N ARG A 236 -7.69 12.82 -6.78
CA ARG A 236 -7.37 11.40 -6.98
C ARG A 236 -6.54 11.26 -8.25
N LEU A 237 -5.30 10.84 -8.11
CA LEU A 237 -4.33 10.73 -9.21
C LEU A 237 -4.06 9.25 -9.48
N LEU A 238 -4.33 8.81 -10.72
CA LEU A 238 -3.97 7.47 -11.18
C LEU A 238 -2.51 7.47 -11.66
N LEU A 239 -1.66 6.69 -11.01
CA LEU A 239 -0.26 6.54 -11.37
C LEU A 239 -0.08 5.28 -12.22
N VAL A 240 0.47 5.45 -13.41
CA VAL A 240 0.79 4.37 -14.36
C VAL A 240 2.19 4.56 -14.91
N SER A 241 2.74 3.50 -15.46
CA SER A 241 4.03 3.51 -16.14
C SER A 241 4.16 2.29 -17.05
N ASP A 242 5.12 2.31 -17.96
CA ASP A 242 5.59 1.16 -18.72
C ASP A 242 4.43 0.46 -19.47
N ILE A 243 3.69 1.26 -20.24
CA ILE A 243 2.56 0.83 -21.09
C ILE A 243 3.06 -0.06 -22.23
N HIS A 244 4.25 0.23 -22.78
CA HIS A 244 4.92 -0.56 -23.81
C HIS A 244 4.00 -0.92 -24.99
N GLY A 245 3.33 0.09 -25.53
CA GLY A 245 2.53 -0.01 -26.76
C GLY A 245 1.28 -0.88 -26.66
N ALA A 246 0.89 -1.36 -25.48
CA ALA A 246 -0.36 -2.08 -25.28
C ALA A 246 -1.51 -1.12 -24.99
N ASN A 247 -2.49 -1.04 -25.90
CA ASN A 247 -3.62 -0.12 -25.79
C ASN A 247 -4.69 -0.61 -24.81
N GLN A 248 -4.35 -0.56 -23.52
CA GLN A 248 -5.28 -0.84 -22.41
C GLN A 248 -6.02 0.43 -21.94
N TYR A 249 -6.08 1.48 -22.75
CA TYR A 249 -6.79 2.72 -22.43
C TYR A 249 -8.30 2.56 -22.21
N PRO A 250 -9.02 1.63 -22.87
CA PRO A 250 -10.41 1.36 -22.51
C PRO A 250 -10.56 0.88 -21.06
N LEU A 251 -9.64 0.04 -20.58
CA LEU A 251 -9.61 -0.39 -19.19
C LEU A 251 -9.25 0.78 -18.27
N MET A 252 -8.24 1.57 -18.61
CA MET A 252 -7.86 2.77 -17.86
C MET A 252 -9.02 3.76 -17.76
N LYS A 253 -9.82 3.91 -18.82
CA LYS A 253 -11.03 4.75 -18.82
C LYS A 253 -12.08 4.25 -17.84
N THR A 254 -12.26 2.93 -17.75
CA THR A 254 -13.15 2.31 -16.75
C THR A 254 -12.65 2.62 -15.34
N ILE A 255 -11.34 2.47 -15.08
CA ILE A 255 -10.72 2.82 -13.79
C ILE A 255 -10.94 4.30 -13.47
N VAL A 256 -10.69 5.20 -14.43
CA VAL A 256 -10.89 6.64 -14.25
C VAL A 256 -12.32 6.98 -13.84
N ALA A 257 -13.31 6.33 -14.45
CA ALA A 257 -14.71 6.59 -14.16
C ALA A 257 -15.20 5.94 -12.85
N GLU A 258 -14.73 4.73 -12.53
CA GLU A 258 -15.18 3.99 -11.34
C GLU A 258 -14.51 4.47 -10.05
N GLU A 259 -13.30 5.02 -10.18
CA GLU A 259 -12.49 5.48 -9.06
C GLU A 259 -12.48 6.99 -8.91
N ASP A 260 -13.33 7.71 -9.65
CA ASP A 260 -13.41 9.18 -9.67
C ASP A 260 -12.02 9.82 -9.79
N VAL A 261 -11.22 9.36 -10.75
CA VAL A 261 -9.84 9.87 -10.97
C VAL A 261 -9.89 11.24 -11.63
N ASP A 262 -9.17 12.20 -11.06
CA ASP A 262 -9.10 13.57 -11.57
C ASP A 262 -8.02 13.78 -12.63
N ALA A 263 -6.94 12.98 -12.59
CA ALA A 263 -5.88 12.98 -13.59
C ALA A 263 -5.08 11.68 -13.59
N VAL A 264 -4.50 11.35 -14.75
CA VAL A 264 -3.53 10.26 -14.90
C VAL A 264 -2.13 10.85 -14.92
N ILE A 265 -1.22 10.27 -14.15
CA ILE A 265 0.22 10.52 -14.18
C ILE A 265 0.89 9.28 -14.76
N ASP A 266 1.47 9.44 -15.95
CA ASP A 266 2.23 8.41 -16.64
C ASP A 266 3.73 8.71 -16.52
N ALA A 267 4.45 7.79 -15.86
CA ALA A 267 5.87 7.91 -15.59
C ALA A 267 6.78 7.46 -16.76
N GLY A 268 6.22 7.19 -17.94
CA GLY A 268 6.99 6.98 -19.18
C GLY A 268 6.98 5.54 -19.67
N ASP A 269 7.71 5.29 -20.75
CA ASP A 269 7.74 4.03 -21.51
C ASP A 269 6.37 3.66 -22.07
N LEU A 270 5.87 4.60 -22.87
CA LEU A 270 4.61 4.51 -23.58
C LEU A 270 4.66 3.52 -24.76
N VAL A 271 5.82 3.43 -25.43
CA VAL A 271 6.08 2.59 -26.61
C VAL A 271 7.29 1.69 -26.39
N ASN A 272 7.49 0.63 -27.19
CA ASN A 272 8.63 -0.29 -27.01
C ASN A 272 9.90 0.17 -27.75
N PHE A 273 9.79 0.85 -28.89
CA PHE A 273 10.92 1.06 -29.81
C PHE A 273 11.23 2.53 -30.11
N GLY A 274 10.62 3.46 -29.37
CA GLY A 274 10.84 4.91 -29.51
C GLY A 274 10.25 5.51 -30.78
N THR A 275 9.36 4.80 -31.48
CA THR A 275 8.78 5.31 -32.72
C THR A 275 7.36 5.83 -32.52
N LEU A 276 7.05 6.98 -33.13
CA LEU A 276 5.67 7.48 -33.20
C LEU A 276 4.75 6.52 -33.97
N ALA A 277 5.28 5.84 -34.99
CA ALA A 277 4.51 4.87 -35.79
C ALA A 277 3.95 3.73 -34.93
N GLU A 278 4.68 3.30 -33.90
CA GLU A 278 4.22 2.30 -32.95
C GLU A 278 3.03 2.81 -32.12
N ALA A 279 3.14 4.01 -31.53
CA ALA A 279 2.04 4.62 -30.78
C ALA A 279 0.78 4.77 -31.64
N GLN A 280 0.94 5.13 -32.93
CA GLN A 280 -0.16 5.23 -33.88
C GLN A 280 -0.77 3.86 -34.23
N ALA A 281 0.07 2.88 -34.53
CA ALA A 281 -0.37 1.52 -34.88
C ALA A 281 -1.10 0.84 -33.72
N ALA A 282 -0.64 1.04 -32.49
CA ALA A 282 -1.28 0.54 -31.29
C ALA A 282 -2.56 1.33 -30.93
N GLY A 283 -2.77 2.52 -31.50
CA GLY A 283 -3.90 3.40 -31.15
C GLY A 283 -3.75 4.07 -29.78
N VAL A 284 -2.51 4.21 -29.29
CA VAL A 284 -2.20 4.82 -27.99
C VAL A 284 -2.65 6.28 -27.92
N LEU A 285 -2.40 7.07 -28.97
CA LEU A 285 -2.76 8.50 -29.00
C LEU A 285 -4.27 8.71 -28.89
N ASP A 286 -5.07 7.87 -29.55
CA ASP A 286 -6.53 7.90 -29.45
C ASP A 286 -7.02 7.35 -28.11
N GLY A 287 -6.33 6.34 -27.57
CA GLY A 287 -6.54 5.83 -26.21
C GLY A 287 -6.42 6.93 -25.16
N ILE A 288 -5.30 7.67 -25.13
CA ILE A 288 -5.06 8.79 -24.23
C ILE A 288 -6.16 9.87 -24.38
N ARG A 289 -6.49 10.22 -25.63
CA ARG A 289 -7.56 11.19 -25.94
C ARG A 289 -8.91 10.78 -25.35
N SER A 290 -9.17 9.48 -25.27
CA SER A 290 -10.46 8.94 -24.85
C SER A 290 -10.73 9.03 -23.34
N LEU A 291 -9.71 9.23 -22.52
CA LEU A 291 -9.79 9.23 -21.06
C LEU A 291 -10.62 10.40 -20.51
N GLY A 292 -10.57 11.57 -21.15
CA GLY A 292 -11.36 12.73 -20.76
C GLY A 292 -10.86 13.51 -19.54
N VAL A 293 -9.82 13.01 -18.87
CA VAL A 293 -9.10 13.67 -17.77
C VAL A 293 -7.68 14.07 -18.21
N PRO A 294 -7.02 15.04 -17.54
CA PRO A 294 -5.62 15.37 -17.78
C PRO A 294 -4.72 14.13 -17.74
N TYR A 295 -3.87 13.97 -18.75
CA TYR A 295 -2.87 12.93 -18.88
C TYR A 295 -1.48 13.58 -18.77
N VAL A 296 -0.94 13.57 -17.56
CA VAL A 296 0.35 14.15 -17.22
C VAL A 296 1.44 13.13 -17.54
N PHE A 297 2.45 13.54 -18.30
CA PHE A 297 3.43 12.61 -18.86
C PHE A 297 4.87 13.10 -18.72
N VAL A 298 5.78 12.18 -18.39
CA VAL A 298 7.22 12.28 -18.62
C VAL A 298 7.66 11.20 -19.60
N LYS A 299 8.66 11.52 -20.42
CA LYS A 299 9.25 10.59 -21.39
C LYS A 299 10.14 9.57 -20.67
N GLY A 300 9.93 8.28 -20.94
CA GLY A 300 10.86 7.21 -20.54
C GLY A 300 12.03 6.99 -21.50
N ASN A 301 12.83 5.95 -21.28
CA ASN A 301 13.93 5.60 -22.18
C ASN A 301 13.43 4.94 -23.47
N HIS A 302 12.29 4.25 -23.48
CA HIS A 302 11.75 3.65 -24.69
C HIS A 302 11.00 4.64 -25.59
N ASP A 303 10.76 5.87 -25.14
CA ASP A 303 9.93 6.87 -25.83
C ASP A 303 10.68 7.77 -26.83
N ALA A 304 11.93 7.41 -27.15
CA ALA A 304 12.79 8.12 -28.10
C ALA A 304 13.78 7.15 -28.76
N ARG A 305 14.33 7.49 -29.93
CA ARG A 305 15.40 6.71 -30.59
C ARG A 305 16.78 7.37 -30.56
N ALA A 306 16.85 8.60 -30.07
CA ALA A 306 18.08 9.34 -29.85
C ALA A 306 17.84 10.37 -28.73
N SER A 307 18.90 10.88 -28.12
CA SER A 307 18.81 11.88 -27.05
C SER A 307 18.09 13.18 -27.43
N SER A 308 18.08 13.54 -28.71
CA SER A 308 17.39 14.74 -29.24
C SER A 308 16.04 14.44 -29.90
N ASP A 309 15.59 13.18 -29.86
CA ASP A 309 14.33 12.76 -30.46
C ASP A 309 13.14 13.16 -29.57
N ILE A 310 12.28 14.03 -30.11
CA ILE A 310 11.06 14.49 -29.46
C ILE A 310 9.83 14.27 -30.36
N GLU A 311 9.91 13.37 -31.33
CA GLU A 311 8.82 13.11 -32.29
C GLU A 311 7.53 12.69 -31.56
N LEU A 312 7.63 11.77 -30.61
CA LEU A 312 6.51 11.31 -29.80
C LEU A 312 5.92 12.43 -28.94
N LEU A 313 6.77 13.20 -28.25
CA LEU A 313 6.34 14.35 -27.43
C LEU A 313 5.55 15.38 -28.26
N ARG A 314 6.03 15.70 -29.48
CA ARG A 314 5.31 16.62 -30.38
C ARG A 314 3.95 16.08 -30.84
N ALA A 315 3.78 14.76 -30.93
CA ALA A 315 2.50 14.16 -31.25
C ALA A 315 1.55 14.18 -30.05
N LEU A 316 2.06 13.83 -28.86
CA LEU A 316 1.34 13.88 -27.59
C LEU A 316 0.84 15.30 -27.27
N ALA A 317 1.66 16.33 -27.49
CA ALA A 317 1.31 17.73 -27.27
C ALA A 317 0.09 18.23 -28.10
N LYS A 318 -0.30 17.50 -29.15
CA LYS A 318 -1.49 17.83 -29.98
C LYS A 318 -2.78 17.20 -29.42
N ILE A 319 -2.68 16.38 -28.38
CA ILE A 319 -3.82 15.75 -27.72
C ILE A 319 -4.31 16.72 -26.63
N PRO A 320 -5.58 17.17 -26.66
CA PRO A 320 -6.06 18.26 -25.81
C PRO A 320 -5.93 18.02 -24.30
N ASN A 321 -6.03 16.77 -23.85
CA ASN A 321 -5.93 16.42 -22.43
C ASN A 321 -4.51 16.04 -22.00
N VAL A 322 -3.49 16.11 -22.86
CA VAL A 322 -2.11 15.79 -22.47
C VAL A 322 -1.39 17.00 -21.87
N VAL A 323 -0.66 16.77 -20.78
CA VAL A 323 0.25 17.73 -20.17
C VAL A 323 1.65 17.13 -20.08
N LEU A 324 2.60 17.68 -20.84
CA LEU A 324 4.00 17.26 -20.78
C LEU A 324 4.75 18.02 -19.69
N LEU A 325 5.33 17.30 -18.72
CA LEU A 325 6.08 17.93 -17.63
C LEU A 325 7.43 18.49 -18.10
N GLU A 326 8.07 17.85 -19.07
CA GLU A 326 9.17 18.42 -19.86
C GLU A 326 8.80 18.34 -21.36
N PRO A 327 8.15 19.38 -21.91
CA PRO A 327 7.73 19.46 -23.32
C PRO A 327 8.89 19.50 -24.33
N ASP A 328 9.99 20.14 -23.94
CA ASP A 328 11.08 20.59 -24.81
C ASP A 328 12.31 20.94 -23.95
N ASP A 329 13.40 21.27 -24.63
CA ASP A 329 14.67 21.62 -23.99
C ASP A 329 14.66 23.01 -23.34
N ASP A 330 13.63 23.83 -23.48
CA ASP A 330 13.65 25.23 -23.02
C ASP A 330 12.70 25.47 -21.85
N SER A 331 11.87 24.49 -21.49
CA SER A 331 10.86 24.67 -20.46
C SER A 331 10.45 23.40 -19.73
N TYR A 332 10.02 23.57 -18.48
CA TYR A 332 9.30 22.61 -17.68
C TYR A 332 7.85 23.07 -17.47
N THR A 333 6.98 22.15 -17.06
CA THR A 333 5.59 22.42 -16.72
C THR A 333 5.33 22.01 -15.27
N VAL A 334 4.68 22.89 -14.50
CA VAL A 334 4.06 22.56 -13.22
C VAL A 334 2.55 22.48 -13.44
N GLN A 335 1.99 21.29 -13.27
CA GLN A 335 0.55 21.04 -13.37
C GLN A 335 -0.08 21.04 -11.98
N SER A 336 -1.23 21.69 -11.83
CA SER A 336 -2.04 21.60 -10.61
C SER A 336 -3.35 20.88 -10.87
N ILE A 337 -3.71 19.93 -10.00
CA ILE A 337 -5.01 19.22 -10.00
C ILE A 337 -5.60 19.33 -8.60
N GLY A 338 -6.75 19.99 -8.44
CA GLY A 338 -7.32 20.24 -7.11
C GLY A 338 -6.40 21.02 -6.17
N GLY A 339 -5.45 21.81 -6.72
CA GLY A 339 -4.39 22.48 -5.98
C GLY A 339 -3.09 21.67 -5.82
N VAL A 340 -3.11 20.34 -5.98
CA VAL A 340 -1.93 19.45 -5.86
C VAL A 340 -0.94 19.73 -6.99
N ARG A 341 0.30 20.09 -6.66
CA ARG A 341 1.35 20.49 -7.62
C ARG A 341 2.14 19.28 -8.11
N ILE A 342 2.16 19.07 -9.41
CA ILE A 342 2.84 17.98 -10.10
C ILE A 342 3.92 18.59 -11.01
N ALA A 343 5.16 18.14 -10.87
CA ALA A 343 6.26 18.56 -11.72
C ALA A 343 7.21 17.38 -11.97
N GLY A 344 7.99 17.45 -13.05
CA GLY A 344 8.82 16.33 -13.44
C GLY A 344 9.70 16.65 -14.62
N PHE A 345 10.54 15.67 -14.98
CA PHE A 345 11.46 15.79 -16.11
C PHE A 345 11.65 14.44 -16.80
N ASN A 346 12.03 14.50 -18.06
CA ASN A 346 12.16 13.36 -18.95
C ASN A 346 13.45 12.57 -18.67
N ASP A 347 13.43 11.28 -18.97
CA ASP A 347 14.65 10.47 -19.03
C ASP A 347 15.54 10.94 -20.19
N PRO A 348 16.83 11.28 -19.98
CA PRO A 348 17.77 11.61 -21.05
C PRO A 348 18.11 10.44 -21.97
N ARG A 349 17.82 9.19 -21.55
CA ARG A 349 18.08 7.98 -22.32
C ARG A 349 17.06 7.81 -23.46
N TRP A 350 17.36 6.89 -24.36
CA TRP A 350 16.56 6.53 -25.52
C TRP A 350 16.68 5.03 -25.79
N PHE A 351 15.80 4.50 -26.64
CA PHE A 351 15.78 3.09 -27.01
C PHE A 351 17.08 2.73 -27.74
N GLY A 352 17.84 1.78 -27.19
CA GLY A 352 19.15 1.38 -27.69
C GLY A 352 20.33 2.20 -27.14
N ASP A 353 20.13 2.98 -26.08
CA ASP A 353 21.21 3.50 -25.23
C ASP A 353 22.04 2.35 -24.61
N ASP A 354 23.28 2.63 -24.18
CA ASP A 354 24.20 1.59 -23.71
C ASP A 354 23.81 0.92 -22.38
N ASN A 355 22.77 1.43 -21.72
CA ASN A 355 22.22 0.98 -20.45
C ASN A 355 23.27 0.88 -19.32
N ARG A 356 24.29 1.74 -19.35
CA ARG A 356 25.32 1.84 -18.31
C ARG A 356 25.19 3.11 -17.49
N ASP A 357 25.53 2.99 -16.21
CA ASP A 357 25.60 4.10 -15.26
C ASP A 357 24.34 4.98 -15.27
N ASN A 358 23.16 4.36 -15.36
CA ASN A 358 21.87 5.05 -15.57
C ASN A 358 21.63 6.16 -14.54
N ALA A 359 21.79 5.85 -13.25
CA ALA A 359 21.67 6.85 -12.18
C ALA A 359 22.65 8.03 -12.34
N ALA A 360 23.84 7.84 -12.90
CA ALA A 360 24.78 8.93 -13.15
C ALA A 360 24.31 9.84 -14.30
N LYS A 361 23.68 9.27 -15.35
CA LYS A 361 23.09 10.03 -16.46
C LYS A 361 21.97 10.96 -16.00
N GLN A 362 21.26 10.60 -14.93
CA GLN A 362 20.16 11.40 -14.39
C GLN A 362 20.62 12.65 -13.62
N LYS A 363 21.88 12.71 -13.15
CA LYS A 363 22.35 13.80 -12.27
C LYS A 363 22.29 15.19 -12.91
N ALA A 364 22.70 15.31 -14.18
CA ALA A 364 22.70 16.61 -14.85
C ALA A 364 21.27 17.11 -15.15
N PRO A 365 20.35 16.29 -15.72
CA PRO A 365 18.94 16.65 -15.83
C PRO A 365 18.29 16.99 -14.49
N ALA A 366 18.54 16.21 -13.43
CA ALA A 366 18.01 16.47 -12.10
C ALA A 366 18.50 17.82 -11.52
N ALA A 367 19.80 18.12 -11.62
CA ALA A 367 20.34 19.40 -11.17
C ALA A 367 19.74 20.58 -11.94
N ARG A 368 19.53 20.41 -13.24
CA ARG A 368 18.92 21.41 -14.13
C ARG A 368 17.45 21.67 -13.78
N PHE A 369 16.68 20.61 -13.55
CA PHE A 369 15.31 20.70 -13.04
C PHE A 369 15.26 21.38 -11.67
N ALA A 370 16.13 20.96 -10.74
CA ALA A 370 16.20 21.54 -9.40
C ALA A 370 16.49 23.04 -9.44
N ALA A 371 17.40 23.48 -10.32
CA ALA A 371 17.70 24.90 -10.54
C ALA A 371 16.50 25.67 -11.10
N ALA A 372 15.74 25.08 -12.03
CA ALA A 372 14.52 25.70 -12.57
C ALA A 372 13.43 25.87 -11.50
N MET A 373 13.34 24.92 -10.56
CA MET A 373 12.30 24.89 -9.53
C MET A 373 12.68 25.59 -8.22
N GLN A 374 13.91 26.12 -8.10
CA GLN A 374 14.47 26.61 -6.83
C GLN A 374 13.64 27.74 -6.17
N ASP A 375 13.02 28.60 -6.99
CA ASP A 375 12.27 29.78 -6.56
C ASP A 375 10.75 29.51 -6.46
N LEU A 376 10.33 28.27 -6.73
CA LEU A 376 8.94 27.83 -6.67
C LEU A 376 8.69 27.02 -5.40
N ALA A 377 7.42 26.90 -5.01
CA ALA A 377 7.08 25.94 -3.97
C ALA A 377 7.39 24.50 -4.46
N PRO A 378 7.97 23.64 -3.62
CA PRO A 378 8.24 22.25 -3.99
C PRO A 378 7.00 21.56 -4.54
N PRO A 379 7.14 20.68 -5.55
CA PRO A 379 6.01 19.90 -6.04
C PRO A 379 5.52 18.93 -4.96
N ASP A 380 4.21 18.70 -4.92
CA ASP A 380 3.63 17.64 -4.10
C ASP A 380 3.93 16.27 -4.69
N VAL A 381 3.96 16.19 -6.03
CA VAL A 381 4.30 15.00 -6.79
C VAL A 381 5.44 15.33 -7.74
N LEU A 382 6.61 14.74 -7.50
CA LEU A 382 7.73 14.75 -8.43
C LEU A 382 7.68 13.49 -9.30
N VAL A 383 7.73 13.64 -10.62
CA VAL A 383 7.66 12.51 -11.56
C VAL A 383 8.93 12.48 -12.41
N ALA A 384 9.58 11.32 -12.50
CA ALA A 384 10.63 11.04 -13.49
C ALA A 384 10.62 9.54 -13.78
N HIS A 385 11.09 9.11 -14.95
CA HIS A 385 10.99 7.69 -15.30
C HIS A 385 11.97 6.80 -14.51
N GLU A 386 13.21 7.24 -14.33
CA GLU A 386 14.28 6.44 -13.74
C GLU A 386 14.40 6.69 -12.21
N PRO A 387 14.54 5.65 -11.35
CA PRO A 387 14.65 5.80 -9.90
C PRO A 387 15.75 6.77 -9.40
N GLY A 388 16.97 6.64 -9.92
CA GLY A 388 18.10 7.54 -9.68
C GLY A 388 17.85 9.00 -10.09
N ALA A 389 16.86 9.28 -10.94
CA ALA A 389 16.45 10.64 -11.27
C ALA A 389 15.71 11.30 -10.11
N VAL A 390 14.76 10.60 -9.51
CA VAL A 390 14.02 11.12 -8.34
C VAL A 390 14.89 11.14 -7.08
N ASP A 391 15.83 10.21 -6.95
CA ASP A 391 16.79 10.18 -5.83
C ASP A 391 17.78 11.35 -5.88
N ALA A 392 18.16 11.80 -7.07
CA ALA A 392 19.07 12.93 -7.24
C ALA A 392 18.44 14.30 -6.88
N ILE A 393 17.12 14.36 -6.65
CA ILE A 393 16.44 15.59 -6.22
C ILE A 393 16.34 15.62 -4.69
N ASP A 394 17.15 16.49 -4.08
CA ASP A 394 17.16 16.72 -2.63
C ASP A 394 15.98 17.60 -2.13
N GLN A 395 15.17 18.15 -3.04
CA GLN A 395 14.04 19.01 -2.67
C GLN A 395 12.99 18.23 -1.86
N LYS A 396 12.34 18.92 -0.92
CA LYS A 396 11.27 18.38 -0.07
C LYS A 396 9.96 18.24 -0.86
N SER A 397 9.94 17.41 -1.89
CA SER A 397 8.71 17.00 -2.55
C SER A 397 7.88 16.14 -1.62
N GLY A 398 6.55 16.19 -1.75
CA GLY A 398 5.65 15.33 -0.98
C GLY A 398 5.93 13.86 -1.27
N VAL A 399 5.66 13.46 -2.51
CA VAL A 399 5.94 12.12 -3.04
C VAL A 399 6.77 12.21 -4.32
N LYS A 400 7.56 11.17 -4.56
CA LYS A 400 8.39 10.99 -5.75
C LYS A 400 7.88 9.76 -6.48
N VAL A 401 7.70 9.83 -7.79
CA VAL A 401 7.10 8.78 -8.61
C VAL A 401 8.07 8.42 -9.73
N HIS A 402 8.34 7.14 -9.88
CA HIS A 402 9.12 6.62 -11.00
C HIS A 402 8.57 5.32 -11.58
N GLY A 403 9.03 4.98 -12.78
CA GLY A 403 8.74 3.74 -13.50
C GLY A 403 10.01 2.91 -13.69
N HIS A 404 10.21 2.41 -14.92
CA HIS A 404 11.39 1.74 -15.47
C HIS A 404 11.67 0.34 -14.93
N MET A 405 11.58 0.14 -13.61
CA MET A 405 11.99 -1.12 -12.99
C MET A 405 10.95 -2.23 -13.16
N HIS A 406 9.75 -1.92 -13.69
CA HIS A 406 8.61 -2.81 -13.85
C HIS A 406 8.13 -3.48 -12.55
N VAL A 407 8.64 -3.05 -11.40
CA VAL A 407 8.31 -3.57 -10.08
C VAL A 407 7.61 -2.51 -9.28
N ASP A 408 6.60 -2.94 -8.54
CA ASP A 408 5.89 -2.08 -7.62
C ASP A 408 6.74 -1.92 -6.35
N GLN A 409 7.24 -0.71 -6.10
CA GLN A 409 8.14 -0.43 -4.99
C GLN A 409 7.63 0.76 -4.16
N LEU A 410 7.92 0.76 -2.86
CA LEU A 410 7.65 1.89 -1.99
C LEU A 410 8.79 2.03 -0.97
N GLU A 411 9.58 3.09 -1.10
CA GLU A 411 10.71 3.40 -0.24
C GLU A 411 10.63 4.85 0.27
N GLY A 412 10.27 5.02 1.55
CA GLY A 412 10.04 6.35 2.11
C GLY A 412 8.92 7.08 1.35
N ASN A 413 9.25 8.22 0.74
CA ASN A 413 8.32 8.97 -0.11
C ASN A 413 8.44 8.67 -1.61
N THR A 414 9.22 7.67 -1.99
CA THR A 414 9.42 7.24 -3.38
C THR A 414 8.52 6.06 -3.72
N ILE A 415 7.68 6.24 -4.74
CA ILE A 415 6.74 5.27 -5.29
C ILE A 415 7.29 4.80 -6.64
N GLY A 416 7.71 3.54 -6.70
CA GLY A 416 7.95 2.84 -7.95
C GLY A 416 6.64 2.26 -8.46
N VAL A 417 6.16 2.79 -9.59
CA VAL A 417 4.95 2.33 -10.27
C VAL A 417 5.32 1.09 -11.08
N GLY A 418 4.58 0.00 -10.88
CA GLY A 418 4.75 -1.19 -11.69
C GLY A 418 4.28 -0.97 -13.13
N THR A 419 4.42 -1.98 -13.97
CA THR A 419 3.97 -1.89 -15.37
C THR A 419 2.45 -2.00 -15.47
N PHE A 420 1.80 -1.05 -16.15
CA PHE A 420 0.34 -1.12 -16.35
C PHE A 420 -0.08 -2.31 -17.21
N THR A 421 0.82 -2.84 -18.04
CA THR A 421 0.49 -3.84 -19.08
C THR A 421 1.25 -5.15 -18.93
N GLY A 422 2.05 -5.31 -17.86
CA GLY A 422 2.82 -6.53 -17.62
C GLY A 422 4.09 -6.64 -18.48
N GLY A 423 4.69 -5.50 -18.87
CA GLY A 423 5.90 -5.43 -19.68
C GLY A 423 5.65 -5.46 -21.19
N GLY A 424 4.44 -5.11 -21.64
CA GLY A 424 4.08 -5.05 -23.05
C GLY A 424 3.77 -6.40 -23.73
N ALA A 425 3.37 -6.35 -24.99
CA ALA A 425 2.91 -7.53 -25.75
C ALA A 425 3.99 -8.61 -25.97
N PHE A 426 5.26 -8.28 -25.73
CA PHE A 426 6.41 -9.14 -26.02
C PHE A 426 7.04 -9.78 -24.78
N SER A 427 6.62 -9.42 -23.57
CA SER A 427 7.16 -9.98 -22.31
C SER A 427 6.97 -11.49 -22.17
N HIS A 428 5.94 -12.06 -22.80
CA HIS A 428 5.69 -13.51 -22.81
C HIS A 428 6.54 -14.29 -23.84
N PHE A 429 7.21 -13.61 -24.78
CA PHE A 429 7.95 -14.25 -25.87
C PHE A 429 9.47 -14.26 -25.68
N LEU A 430 9.99 -13.49 -24.72
CA LEU A 430 11.44 -13.36 -24.48
C LEU A 430 11.82 -14.13 -23.22
N GLN A 431 12.16 -15.41 -23.39
CA GLN A 431 12.74 -16.23 -22.34
C GLN A 431 14.17 -15.73 -22.04
N ALA A 432 14.34 -15.03 -20.91
CA ALA A 432 15.62 -14.72 -20.28
C ALA A 432 16.72 -14.14 -21.21
N ALA A 433 16.48 -12.96 -21.77
CA ALA A 433 17.60 -12.06 -22.06
C ALA A 433 18.14 -11.50 -20.74
N LYS A 434 19.43 -11.15 -20.69
CA LYS A 434 20.11 -10.60 -19.50
C LYS A 434 19.67 -9.17 -19.11
N ASP A 435 18.53 -8.72 -19.62
CA ASP A 435 17.96 -7.42 -19.34
C ASP A 435 16.81 -7.61 -18.35
N GLU A 436 16.97 -7.04 -17.15
CA GLU A 436 16.03 -7.20 -16.01
C GLU A 436 14.62 -6.69 -16.33
N GLU A 437 14.50 -5.79 -17.31
CA GLU A 437 13.30 -5.10 -17.82
C GLU A 437 12.30 -6.03 -18.55
N LEU A 438 12.73 -7.21 -19.03
CA LEU A 438 11.90 -8.09 -19.88
C LEU A 438 11.30 -9.30 -19.16
N THR A 439 11.36 -9.34 -17.83
CA THR A 439 10.66 -10.37 -17.07
C THR A 439 9.17 -10.04 -16.98
N GLY A 440 8.29 -10.95 -17.43
CA GLY A 440 6.83 -10.74 -17.32
C GLY A 440 6.40 -10.59 -15.87
N GLN A 441 5.97 -9.38 -15.51
CA GLN A 441 5.45 -9.02 -14.18
C GLN A 441 3.91 -8.91 -14.23
N PRO A 442 3.20 -9.05 -13.10
CA PRO A 442 1.77 -8.69 -13.05
C PRO A 442 1.58 -7.24 -13.49
N SER A 443 0.45 -6.96 -14.14
CA SER A 443 0.04 -5.60 -14.42
C SER A 443 -0.29 -4.88 -13.12
N ALA A 444 0.10 -3.63 -12.99
CA ALA A 444 -0.08 -2.86 -11.75
C ALA A 444 -0.35 -1.38 -12.02
N PHE A 445 -1.06 -0.76 -11.09
CA PHE A 445 -1.20 0.71 -11.02
C PHE A 445 -1.46 1.14 -9.58
N ASP A 446 -1.30 2.43 -9.34
CA ASP A 446 -1.55 3.03 -8.04
C ASP A 446 -2.59 4.16 -8.15
N ILE A 447 -3.42 4.36 -7.13
CA ILE A 447 -4.29 5.52 -6.98
C ILE A 447 -3.85 6.28 -5.73
N ALA A 448 -3.34 7.49 -5.94
CA ALA A 448 -2.91 8.41 -4.90
C ALA A 448 -4.03 9.42 -4.60
N ALA A 449 -4.60 9.38 -3.39
CA ALA A 449 -5.62 10.30 -2.94
C ALA A 449 -5.02 11.39 -2.04
N PHE A 450 -5.12 12.64 -2.46
CA PHE A 450 -4.62 13.82 -1.75
C PHE A 450 -5.73 14.51 -0.96
N GLY A 451 -5.41 14.98 0.24
CA GLY A 451 -6.32 15.74 1.10
C GLY A 451 -6.33 17.24 0.81
N GLU A 452 -7.23 17.97 1.48
CA GLU A 452 -7.31 19.44 1.41
C GLU A 452 -6.10 20.17 2.02
N ASP A 453 -5.25 19.48 2.75
CA ASP A 453 -3.93 19.95 3.20
C ASP A 453 -2.83 19.75 2.15
N CYS A 454 -3.21 19.29 0.95
CA CYS A 454 -2.32 18.95 -0.17
C CYS A 454 -1.34 17.82 0.13
N ARG A 455 -1.62 16.99 1.15
CA ARG A 455 -0.83 15.81 1.52
C ARG A 455 -1.47 14.56 0.97
N LEU A 456 -0.66 13.52 0.81
CA LEU A 456 -1.16 12.19 0.48
C LEU A 456 -1.93 11.64 1.69
N ASN A 457 -3.22 11.40 1.52
CA ASN A 457 -4.04 10.71 2.51
C ASN A 457 -3.82 9.19 2.41
N SER A 458 -3.81 8.65 1.19
CA SER A 458 -3.63 7.22 0.95
C SER A 458 -3.09 6.91 -0.43
N LEU A 459 -2.35 5.82 -0.54
CA LEU A 459 -1.98 5.17 -1.80
C LEU A 459 -2.67 3.81 -1.87
N THR A 460 -3.47 3.56 -2.90
CA THR A 460 -4.02 2.22 -3.15
C THR A 460 -3.30 1.60 -4.33
N ARG A 461 -2.68 0.46 -4.11
CA ARG A 461 -1.96 -0.31 -5.12
C ARG A 461 -2.80 -1.48 -5.61
N TYR A 462 -2.83 -1.69 -6.91
CA TYR A 462 -3.54 -2.77 -7.56
C TYR A 462 -2.56 -3.61 -8.36
N GLN A 463 -2.71 -4.93 -8.28
CA GLN A 463 -2.04 -5.87 -9.17
C GLN A 463 -3.08 -6.79 -9.82
N PHE A 464 -2.90 -7.10 -11.10
CA PHE A 464 -3.79 -7.99 -11.85
C PHE A 464 -3.04 -8.71 -12.97
N ARG A 465 -3.52 -9.90 -13.34
CA ARG A 465 -3.04 -10.67 -14.50
C ARG A 465 -4.10 -10.91 -15.55
N ASN A 466 -5.37 -10.86 -15.18
CA ASN A 466 -6.49 -11.14 -16.06
C ASN A 466 -7.42 -9.93 -16.14
N VAL A 467 -8.05 -9.75 -17.30
CA VAL A 467 -9.10 -8.74 -17.51
C VAL A 467 -10.39 -9.48 -17.86
N ILE A 468 -11.46 -9.25 -17.08
CA ILE A 468 -12.79 -9.85 -17.29
C ILE A 468 -13.75 -8.73 -17.66
N GLU A 469 -14.38 -8.82 -18.83
CA GLU A 469 -15.37 -7.84 -19.32
C GLU A 469 -14.85 -6.38 -19.35
N GLY A 470 -13.55 -6.19 -19.59
CA GLY A 470 -12.93 -4.85 -19.65
C GLY A 470 -12.54 -4.26 -18.30
N ARG A 471 -12.58 -5.05 -17.22
CA ARG A 471 -12.09 -4.70 -15.88
C ARG A 471 -10.99 -5.65 -15.40
N PRO A 472 -10.04 -5.19 -14.57
CA PRO A 472 -9.01 -6.06 -14.05
C PRO A 472 -9.60 -7.03 -13.03
N ALA A 473 -9.29 -8.31 -13.15
CA ALA A 473 -9.45 -9.26 -12.07
C ALA A 473 -8.21 -9.13 -11.17
N TYR A 474 -8.35 -8.33 -10.12
CA TYR A 474 -7.24 -8.03 -9.20
C TYR A 474 -6.79 -9.30 -8.47
N ASP A 475 -5.48 -9.54 -8.51
CA ASP A 475 -4.82 -10.59 -7.71
C ASP A 475 -4.57 -10.08 -6.29
N ASP A 476 -4.16 -8.81 -6.18
CA ASP A 476 -3.88 -8.12 -4.92
C ASP A 476 -4.37 -6.67 -4.95
N VAL A 477 -4.91 -6.21 -3.82
CA VAL A 477 -5.22 -4.80 -3.56
C VAL A 477 -4.66 -4.43 -2.21
N THR A 478 -3.77 -3.45 -2.22
CA THR A 478 -3.01 -3.01 -1.04
C THR A 478 -3.28 -1.52 -0.78
N LEU A 479 -3.87 -1.20 0.36
CA LEU A 479 -4.10 0.18 0.81
C LEU A 479 -3.02 0.60 1.82
N ILE A 480 -2.37 1.72 1.54
CA ILE A 480 -1.22 2.25 2.30
C ILE A 480 -1.57 3.65 2.82
N ASN A 481 -1.25 3.90 4.09
CA ASN A 481 -1.49 5.19 4.72
C ASN A 481 -0.47 6.25 4.24
N GLY A 482 -0.95 7.38 3.70
CA GLY A 482 -0.10 8.42 3.13
C GLY A 482 0.80 9.12 4.15
N SER A 483 0.45 9.15 5.44
CA SER A 483 1.32 9.72 6.49
C SER A 483 2.64 8.97 6.67
N ARG A 484 2.72 7.73 6.18
CA ARG A 484 3.95 6.92 6.19
C ARG A 484 4.86 7.29 5.03
N ILE A 485 4.26 7.56 3.89
CA ILE A 485 4.95 7.97 2.67
C ILE A 485 5.57 9.36 2.90
N GLU A 486 4.80 10.30 3.45
CA GLU A 486 5.27 11.66 3.75
C GLU A 486 5.88 11.84 5.16
N SER A 487 6.38 10.76 5.78
CA SER A 487 6.78 10.74 7.20
C SER A 487 7.89 11.71 7.62
N THR A 488 8.60 12.33 6.67
CA THR A 488 9.69 13.28 6.90
C THR A 488 9.25 14.75 6.87
N LEU A 489 7.98 15.03 6.54
CA LEU A 489 7.45 16.38 6.44
C LEU A 489 6.84 16.81 7.78
N PRO A 490 7.14 18.03 8.27
CA PRO A 490 6.67 18.46 9.58
C PRO A 490 5.13 18.43 9.65
N PRO A 491 4.55 18.00 10.79
CA PRO A 491 3.10 17.95 10.95
C PRO A 491 2.50 19.34 10.74
N VAL A 492 1.33 19.38 10.09
CA VAL A 492 0.57 20.61 9.88
C VAL A 492 0.31 21.27 11.24
N PRO A 493 0.63 22.57 11.43
CA PRO A 493 0.30 23.25 12.66
C PRO A 493 -1.21 23.23 12.86
N THR A 494 -1.68 22.70 13.98
CA THR A 494 -3.06 22.86 14.42
C THR A 494 -3.31 24.36 14.61
N PRO A 495 -4.45 24.93 14.16
CA PRO A 495 -4.75 26.33 14.41
C PRO A 495 -4.96 26.54 15.92
N VAL A 496 -3.89 26.88 16.64
CA VAL A 496 -3.93 27.35 18.02
C VAL A 496 -3.74 28.86 17.99
N GLY A 497 -4.68 29.56 18.61
CA GLY A 497 -4.82 31.01 18.53
C GLY A 497 -3.57 31.81 18.94
N THR A 498 -3.37 32.88 18.17
CA THR A 498 -2.80 34.19 18.54
C THR A 498 -1.52 34.20 19.39
N GLY A 499 -0.38 34.28 18.70
CA GLY A 499 0.83 34.91 19.19
C GLY A 499 1.47 35.75 18.07
N PRO A 500 1.84 37.02 18.28
CA PRO A 500 2.39 37.85 17.21
C PRO A 500 3.91 37.79 17.24
N THR A 501 4.55 37.02 16.36
CA THR A 501 5.82 37.38 15.71
C THR A 501 6.22 36.32 14.68
N SER A 502 6.57 36.79 13.49
CA SER A 502 6.74 36.06 12.21
C SER A 502 5.41 35.68 11.54
N THR A 503 5.13 36.30 10.38
CA THR A 503 4.02 35.94 9.50
C THR A 503 4.35 34.57 8.89
N PRO A 504 3.71 33.47 9.31
CA PRO A 504 3.89 32.19 8.63
C PRO A 504 3.14 32.33 7.31
N THR A 505 3.77 31.98 6.18
CA THR A 505 3.05 31.75 4.93
C THR A 505 1.85 30.86 5.25
N ALA A 506 0.63 31.32 4.97
CA ALA A 506 -0.57 30.56 5.25
C ALA A 506 -0.42 29.15 4.63
N PRO A 507 -0.76 28.07 5.35
CA PRO A 507 -0.67 26.73 4.81
C PRO A 507 -1.49 26.66 3.52
N ARG A 508 -0.88 26.15 2.44
CA ARG A 508 -1.56 26.00 1.16
C ARG A 508 -2.72 25.01 1.33
N THR A 509 -3.87 25.35 0.77
CA THR A 509 -5.07 24.53 0.78
C THR A 509 -5.35 23.98 -0.61
N CYS A 510 -5.70 22.70 -0.66
CA CYS A 510 -6.17 21.99 -1.85
C CYS A 510 -7.67 21.73 -1.71
N SER A 511 -8.37 21.53 -2.83
CA SER A 511 -9.80 21.20 -2.84
C SER A 511 -10.20 20.70 -4.23
N ALA A 512 -11.17 19.78 -4.27
CA ALA A 512 -11.73 19.27 -5.51
C ALA A 512 -12.40 20.36 -6.37
N ASP A 513 -12.81 21.48 -5.75
CA ASP A 513 -13.42 22.61 -6.46
C ASP A 513 -12.40 23.52 -7.16
N LEU A 514 -11.09 23.33 -6.90
CA LEU A 514 -10.05 24.13 -7.54
C LEU A 514 -9.83 23.67 -8.99
N PRO A 515 -9.99 24.56 -9.99
CA PRO A 515 -9.78 24.18 -11.38
C PRO A 515 -8.31 23.82 -11.62
N PRO A 516 -8.03 22.89 -12.55
CA PRO A 516 -6.66 22.54 -12.90
C PRO A 516 -5.95 23.74 -13.55
N THR A 517 -4.69 23.95 -13.19
CA THR A 517 -3.86 25.04 -13.75
C THR A 517 -2.53 24.53 -14.26
N THR A 518 -2.00 25.17 -15.30
CA THR A 518 -0.71 24.81 -15.91
C THR A 518 0.21 26.02 -15.88
N GLU A 519 1.38 25.89 -15.26
CA GLU A 519 2.43 26.91 -15.20
C GLU A 519 3.63 26.45 -16.02
N ARG A 520 4.14 27.30 -16.92
CA ARG A 520 5.38 27.03 -17.69
C ARG A 520 6.55 27.71 -17.00
N VAL A 521 7.61 26.95 -16.78
CA VAL A 521 8.84 27.38 -16.10
C VAL A 521 9.99 27.29 -17.11
N ALA A 522 10.78 28.34 -17.24
CA ALA A 522 11.93 28.33 -18.15
C ALA A 522 13.02 27.36 -17.64
N ALA A 523 13.55 26.52 -18.53
CA ALA A 523 14.64 25.62 -18.20
C ALA A 523 16.00 26.34 -18.38
N PRO A 524 16.97 26.12 -17.49
CA PRO A 524 18.35 26.54 -17.71
C PRO A 524 18.91 25.88 -18.99
N PRO A 525 19.95 26.44 -19.64
CA PRO A 525 20.62 25.79 -20.77
C PRO A 525 21.14 24.38 -20.42
N ARG A 526 21.17 23.48 -21.41
CA ARG A 526 21.70 22.10 -21.25
C ARG A 526 23.22 22.04 -21.13
#